data_AF-E8X114-F1
#
_entry.id   AF-E8X114-F1
#
_cell.length_a   1.000
_cell.length_b   1.000
_cell.length_c   1.000
_cell.angle_alpha   90.00
_cell.angle_beta   90.00
_cell.angle_gamma   90.00
#
_symmetry.space_group_name_H-M   'P 1'
#
loop_
_entity.id
_entity.type
_entity.pdbx_description
1 polymer ?
#
loop_
_entity_poly.entity_id
_entity_poly.type
_entity_poly.pdbx_seq_one_letter_code
_entity_poly.pdbx_strand_id
1 'polypeptide(L)'
;MNPQEALTRARNIKLLLFDVDGVLTNGDITVHPTGDGTFTEIKSFSAHDGLGIAFARLVGLRTGIITKRHTQAVAIRTRDLKMEFIYQGQHHKPSALYDIQAKTGLALTQIAYVGDDIVDLPVLRLCGLAIATANARPQVKAAAHYITPNPGGQGAGRDAIDFILTAQGTLDQAIEQYLAESTPIAGPGNQ
;
A
#
# COMPACT_ATOMS: atom_id res chain seq x y z
N MET A 1 -20.47 2.54 7.98
CA MET A 1 -19.10 3.06 8.12
C MET A 1 -19.18 4.45 8.72
N ASN A 2 -18.39 4.77 9.76
CA ASN A 2 -18.36 6.10 10.37
C ASN A 2 -17.14 6.88 9.84
N PRO A 3 -17.31 7.87 8.94
CA PRO A 3 -16.19 8.60 8.35
C PRO A 3 -15.30 9.31 9.38
N GLN A 4 -15.90 9.82 10.47
CA GLN A 4 -15.17 10.52 11.51
C GLN A 4 -14.23 9.59 12.29
N GLU A 5 -14.66 8.35 12.49
CA GLU A 5 -13.85 7.33 13.14
C GLU A 5 -12.63 6.96 12.28
N ALA A 6 -12.84 6.76 10.98
CA ALA A 6 -11.77 6.44 10.04
C ALA A 6 -10.70 7.55 9.98
N LEU A 7 -11.13 8.82 9.92
CA LEU A 7 -10.22 9.98 9.96
C LEU A 7 -9.43 10.05 11.28
N THR A 8 -10.09 9.75 12.41
CA THR A 8 -9.43 9.74 13.73
C THR A 8 -8.37 8.65 13.81
N ARG A 9 -8.64 7.46 13.29
CA ARG A 9 -7.67 6.35 13.20
C ARG A 9 -6.50 6.72 12.29
N ALA A 10 -6.77 7.31 11.11
CA ALA A 10 -5.78 7.68 10.11
C ALA A 10 -4.70 8.66 10.63
N ARG A 11 -5.07 9.60 11.53
CA ARG A 11 -4.13 10.54 12.17
C ARG A 11 -2.98 9.86 12.92
N ASN A 12 -3.21 8.66 13.43
CA ASN A 12 -2.23 7.94 14.26
C ASN A 12 -1.32 7.00 13.46
N ILE A 13 -1.57 6.83 12.16
CA ILE A 13 -0.87 5.85 11.33
C ILE A 13 0.57 6.29 11.04
N LYS A 14 1.51 5.37 11.26
CA LYS A 14 2.95 5.54 10.99
C LYS A 14 3.47 4.56 9.94
N LEU A 15 2.72 3.49 9.68
CA LEU A 15 3.05 2.46 8.71
C LEU A 15 1.79 2.01 7.97
N LEU A 16 1.85 2.02 6.64
CA LEU A 16 0.82 1.49 5.76
C LEU A 16 1.33 0.21 5.07
N LEU A 17 0.62 -0.89 5.30
CA LEU A 17 0.89 -2.18 4.69
C LEU A 17 -0.18 -2.52 3.65
N PHE A 18 0.22 -3.16 2.57
CA PHE A 18 -0.70 -3.59 1.51
C PHE A 18 -0.66 -5.12 1.36
N ASP A 19 -1.79 -5.74 1.02
CA ASP A 19 -1.73 -6.91 0.15
C ASP A 19 -1.27 -6.51 -1.26
N VAL A 20 -0.99 -7.49 -2.12
CA VAL A 20 -0.57 -7.25 -3.50
C VAL A 20 -1.72 -7.48 -4.47
N ASP A 21 -2.30 -8.68 -4.47
CA ASP A 21 -3.17 -9.12 -5.57
C ASP A 21 -4.61 -8.73 -5.30
N GLY A 22 -5.16 -7.84 -6.12
CA GLY A 22 -6.48 -7.22 -5.86
C GLY A 22 -6.39 -5.93 -5.05
N VAL A 23 -5.17 -5.52 -4.68
CA VAL A 23 -4.84 -4.25 -4.01
C VAL A 23 -3.89 -3.38 -4.83
N LEU A 24 -2.62 -3.76 -4.95
CA LEU A 24 -1.65 -3.05 -5.80
C LEU A 24 -1.72 -3.51 -7.26
N THR A 25 -2.40 -4.62 -7.51
CA THR A 25 -2.78 -5.15 -8.83
C THR A 25 -4.30 -5.29 -8.91
N ASN A 26 -4.82 -5.55 -10.10
CA ASN A 26 -6.25 -5.82 -10.32
C ASN A 26 -6.70 -7.23 -9.88
N GLY A 27 -5.79 -8.06 -9.36
CA GLY A 27 -6.08 -9.42 -8.90
C GLY A 27 -5.85 -10.52 -9.94
N ASP A 28 -5.56 -10.17 -11.19
CA ASP A 28 -5.27 -11.16 -12.23
C ASP A 28 -3.89 -11.80 -12.01
N ILE A 29 -3.80 -13.09 -12.34
CA ILE A 29 -2.55 -13.84 -12.40
C ILE A 29 -2.30 -14.21 -13.86
N THR A 30 -1.48 -13.42 -14.54
CA THR A 30 -1.13 -13.69 -15.93
C THR A 30 0.08 -14.61 -15.97
N VAL A 31 -0.08 -15.78 -16.60
CA VAL A 31 0.97 -16.78 -16.75
C VAL A 31 1.39 -16.86 -18.20
N HIS A 32 2.68 -16.65 -18.47
CA HIS A 32 3.28 -16.82 -19.79
C HIS A 32 4.12 -18.10 -19.82
N PRO A 33 3.68 -19.16 -20.52
CA PRO A 33 4.46 -20.39 -20.67
C PRO A 33 5.80 -20.12 -21.37
N THR A 34 6.85 -20.81 -20.97
CA THR A 34 8.17 -20.77 -21.62
C THR A 34 8.46 -22.09 -22.33
N GLY A 35 9.40 -22.07 -23.29
CA GLY A 35 9.72 -23.23 -24.12
C GLY A 35 10.35 -24.43 -23.40
N ASP A 36 10.79 -24.24 -22.15
CA ASP A 36 11.41 -25.26 -21.29
C ASP A 36 10.42 -25.92 -20.32
N GLY A 37 9.11 -25.68 -20.48
CA GLY A 37 8.07 -26.23 -19.60
C GLY A 37 7.93 -25.49 -18.27
N THR A 38 8.58 -24.33 -18.11
CA THR A 38 8.36 -23.42 -16.99
C THR A 38 7.37 -22.30 -17.37
N PHE A 39 7.20 -21.31 -16.49
CA PHE A 39 6.37 -20.14 -16.78
C PHE A 39 6.90 -18.89 -16.10
N THR A 40 6.61 -17.75 -16.71
CA THR A 40 6.80 -16.43 -16.11
C THR A 40 5.45 -15.87 -15.67
N GLU A 41 5.33 -15.49 -14.39
CA GLU A 41 4.16 -14.75 -13.90
C GLU A 41 4.35 -13.25 -14.16
N ILE A 42 3.34 -12.63 -14.77
CA ILE A 42 3.29 -11.20 -15.06
C ILE A 42 2.27 -10.55 -14.12
N LYS A 43 2.65 -9.43 -13.51
CA LYS A 43 1.76 -8.59 -12.70
C LYS A 43 1.83 -7.14 -13.17
N SER A 44 0.67 -6.51 -13.30
CA SER A 44 0.54 -5.11 -13.64
C SER A 44 0.25 -4.29 -12.38
N PHE A 45 0.97 -3.19 -12.21
CA PHE A 45 0.84 -2.27 -11.07
C PHE A 45 0.46 -0.87 -11.57
N SER A 46 -0.28 -0.12 -10.74
CA SER A 46 -0.67 1.24 -11.09
C SER A 46 0.49 2.24 -10.94
N ALA A 47 0.60 3.18 -11.89
CA ALA A 47 1.46 4.34 -11.76
C ALA A 47 0.95 5.30 -10.68
N HIS A 48 -0.37 5.41 -10.50
CA HIS A 48 -0.97 6.24 -9.46
C HIS A 48 -0.56 5.77 -8.05
N ASP A 49 -0.62 4.45 -7.82
CA ASP A 49 -0.17 3.85 -6.55
C ASP A 49 1.34 4.11 -6.33
N GLY A 50 2.14 4.02 -7.40
CA GLY A 50 3.56 4.32 -7.34
C GLY A 50 3.86 5.76 -6.90
N LEU A 51 3.14 6.73 -7.45
CA LEU A 51 3.26 8.14 -7.05
C LEU A 51 2.80 8.35 -5.60
N GLY A 52 1.71 7.70 -5.18
CA GLY A 52 1.28 7.72 -3.79
C GLY A 52 2.35 7.22 -2.83
N ILE A 53 3.01 6.10 -3.15
CA ILE A 53 4.08 5.55 -2.32
C ILE A 53 5.29 6.50 -2.26
N ALA A 54 5.57 7.26 -3.33
CA ALA A 54 6.55 8.33 -3.30
C ALA A 54 6.15 9.46 -2.34
N PHE A 55 4.89 9.92 -2.37
CA PHE A 55 4.37 10.92 -1.45
C PHE A 55 4.49 10.48 0.01
N ALA A 56 4.05 9.25 0.31
CA ALA A 56 4.16 8.67 1.64
C ALA A 56 5.59 8.76 2.19
N ARG A 57 6.59 8.40 1.37
CA ARG A 57 8.00 8.47 1.75
C ARG A 57 8.48 9.89 2.04
N LEU A 58 8.09 10.88 1.23
CA LEU A 58 8.51 12.28 1.38
C LEU A 58 8.09 12.85 2.74
N VAL A 59 6.93 12.45 3.25
CA VAL A 59 6.40 12.91 4.54
C VAL A 59 6.53 11.87 5.67
N GLY A 60 7.38 10.85 5.47
CA GLY A 60 7.75 9.90 6.52
C GLY A 60 6.72 8.83 6.87
N LEU A 61 5.67 8.64 6.05
CA LEU A 61 4.78 7.49 6.16
C LEU A 61 5.48 6.26 5.58
N ARG A 62 5.84 5.31 6.45
CA ARG A 62 6.50 4.06 6.05
C ARG A 62 5.53 3.16 5.31
N THR A 63 6.02 2.39 4.35
CA THR A 63 5.19 1.50 3.53
C THR A 63 5.77 0.10 3.41
N GLY A 64 4.90 -0.88 3.19
CA GLY A 64 5.31 -2.28 2.97
C GLY A 64 4.21 -3.16 2.41
N ILE A 65 4.53 -4.43 2.17
CA ILE A 65 3.59 -5.44 1.70
C ILE A 65 3.62 -6.70 2.58
N ILE A 66 2.48 -7.37 2.66
CA ILE A 66 2.36 -8.74 3.16
C ILE A 66 1.53 -9.54 2.15
N THR A 67 2.16 -10.46 1.43
CA THR A 67 1.50 -11.29 0.41
C THR A 67 1.77 -12.78 0.63
N LYS A 68 0.79 -13.60 0.26
CA LYS A 68 0.91 -15.06 0.24
C LYS A 68 1.79 -15.55 -0.89
N ARG A 69 1.84 -14.81 -2.00
CA ARG A 69 2.63 -15.22 -3.18
C ARG A 69 4.09 -14.86 -2.98
N HIS A 70 4.96 -15.54 -3.72
CA HIS A 70 6.37 -15.20 -3.80
C HIS A 70 6.75 -15.12 -5.27
N THR A 71 6.92 -13.90 -5.79
CA THR A 71 7.20 -13.69 -7.21
C THR A 71 8.29 -12.64 -7.41
N GLN A 72 9.01 -12.79 -8.51
CA GLN A 72 10.04 -11.82 -8.89
C GLN A 72 9.44 -10.47 -9.28
N ALA A 73 8.25 -10.45 -9.89
CA ALA A 73 7.56 -9.22 -10.26
C ALA A 73 7.28 -8.32 -9.05
N VAL A 74 6.83 -8.92 -7.93
CA VAL A 74 6.63 -8.20 -6.67
C VAL A 74 7.96 -7.68 -6.12
N ALA A 75 8.99 -8.52 -6.07
CA ALA A 75 10.31 -8.14 -5.54
C ALA A 75 10.93 -6.94 -6.29
N ILE A 76 10.82 -6.93 -7.63
CA ILE A 76 11.27 -5.82 -8.47
C ILE A 76 10.46 -4.56 -8.13
N ARG A 77 9.13 -4.66 -8.20
CA ARG A 77 8.27 -3.48 -8.03
C ARG A 77 8.44 -2.84 -6.65
N THR A 78 8.51 -3.63 -5.58
CA THR A 78 8.67 -3.09 -4.23
C THR A 78 10.02 -2.42 -4.02
N ARG A 79 11.06 -2.91 -4.70
CA ARG A 79 12.39 -2.28 -4.71
C ARG A 79 12.37 -0.94 -5.45
N ASP A 80 11.76 -0.88 -6.62
CA ASP A 80 11.63 0.36 -7.41
C ASP A 80 10.90 1.45 -6.61
N LEU A 81 9.88 1.04 -5.86
CA LEU A 81 9.09 1.93 -5.00
C LEU A 81 9.76 2.25 -3.66
N LYS A 82 10.91 1.64 -3.35
CA LYS A 82 11.65 1.80 -2.10
C LYS A 82 10.79 1.53 -0.86
N MET A 83 9.96 0.50 -0.93
CA MET A 83 9.14 0.07 0.21
C MET A 83 10.02 -0.63 1.25
N GLU A 84 9.71 -0.44 2.53
CA GLU A 84 10.59 -0.84 3.63
C GLU A 84 10.34 -2.29 4.09
N PHE A 85 9.07 -2.68 4.20
CA PHE A 85 8.68 -3.98 4.77
C PHE A 85 8.17 -4.92 3.69
N ILE A 86 8.98 -5.89 3.27
CA ILE A 86 8.63 -6.81 2.17
C ILE A 86 8.48 -8.23 2.70
N TYR A 87 7.24 -8.69 2.87
CA TYR A 87 6.95 -10.04 3.34
C TYR A 87 6.19 -10.83 2.26
N GLN A 88 6.94 -11.66 1.53
CA GLN A 88 6.39 -12.59 0.54
C GLN A 88 6.25 -14.00 1.12
N GLY A 89 5.44 -14.86 0.48
CA GLY A 89 5.25 -16.26 0.91
C GLY A 89 4.51 -16.42 2.26
N GLN A 90 3.78 -15.41 2.71
CA GLN A 90 3.19 -15.40 4.05
C GLN A 90 1.84 -16.10 4.10
N HIS A 91 1.84 -17.41 4.32
CA HIS A 91 0.61 -18.19 4.53
C HIS A 91 -0.17 -17.74 5.78
N HIS A 92 0.55 -17.39 6.84
CA HIS A 92 -0.01 -16.82 8.06
C HIS A 92 0.38 -15.33 8.20
N LYS A 93 -0.39 -14.45 7.56
CA LYS A 93 -0.10 -13.01 7.50
C LYS A 93 0.05 -12.31 8.87
N PRO A 94 -0.69 -12.66 9.94
CA PRO A 94 -0.46 -12.10 11.27
C PRO A 94 0.97 -12.27 11.80
N SER A 95 1.67 -13.37 11.47
CA SER A 95 3.08 -13.53 11.86
C SER A 95 3.97 -12.42 11.31
N ALA A 96 3.77 -12.03 10.05
CA ALA A 96 4.49 -10.91 9.44
C ALA A 96 4.15 -9.57 10.11
N LEU A 97 2.88 -9.35 10.46
CA LEU A 97 2.47 -8.14 11.20
C LEU A 97 3.16 -8.06 12.57
N TYR A 98 3.22 -9.16 13.32
CA TYR A 98 3.88 -9.18 14.63
C TYR A 98 5.40 -9.02 14.54
N ASP A 99 6.04 -9.58 13.51
CA ASP A 99 7.47 -9.37 13.27
C ASP A 99 7.77 -7.89 12.94
N ILE A 100 6.93 -7.25 12.11
CA ILE A 100 6.99 -5.81 11.85
C ILE A 100 6.81 -5.01 13.15
N GLN A 101 5.82 -5.36 13.97
CA GLN A 101 5.61 -4.72 15.27
C GLN A 101 6.86 -4.84 16.15
N ALA A 102 7.46 -6.02 16.25
CA ALA A 102 8.66 -6.24 17.05
C ALA A 102 9.87 -5.43 16.54
N LYS A 103 10.06 -5.34 15.23
CA LYS A 103 11.15 -4.58 14.60
C LYS A 103 11.00 -3.07 14.73
N THR A 104 9.76 -2.58 14.76
CA THR A 104 9.47 -1.13 14.71
C THR A 104 9.10 -0.53 16.05
N GLY A 105 8.66 -1.34 17.01
CA GLY A 105 8.06 -0.88 18.26
C GLY A 105 6.70 -0.20 18.09
N LEU A 106 6.12 -0.18 16.90
CA LEU A 106 4.82 0.45 16.66
C LEU A 106 3.70 -0.35 17.32
N ALA A 107 2.76 0.34 17.96
CA ALA A 107 1.51 -0.30 18.34
C ALA A 107 0.70 -0.67 17.08
N LEU A 108 -0.07 -1.76 17.14
CA LEU A 108 -0.94 -2.14 16.02
C LEU A 108 -1.92 -1.03 15.64
N THR A 109 -2.32 -0.18 16.61
CA THR A 109 -3.15 1.01 16.40
C THR A 109 -2.50 2.09 15.52
N GLN A 110 -1.19 2.01 15.29
CA GLN A 110 -0.41 2.90 14.42
C GLN A 110 -0.10 2.28 13.05
N ILE A 111 -0.61 1.07 12.78
CA ILE A 111 -0.43 0.36 11.52
C ILE A 111 -1.77 0.34 10.78
N ALA A 112 -1.73 0.66 9.49
CA ALA A 112 -2.84 0.50 8.57
C ALA A 112 -2.59 -0.70 7.64
N TYR A 113 -3.67 -1.39 7.25
CA TYR A 113 -3.60 -2.45 6.25
C TYR A 113 -4.64 -2.26 5.15
N VAL A 114 -4.25 -2.46 3.90
CA VAL A 114 -5.14 -2.49 2.73
C VAL A 114 -5.27 -3.94 2.22
N GLY A 115 -6.49 -4.45 2.14
CA GLY A 115 -6.80 -5.81 1.67
C GLY A 115 -8.04 -5.86 0.77
N ASP A 116 -8.25 -6.99 0.09
CA ASP A 116 -9.39 -7.18 -0.81
C ASP A 116 -10.15 -8.49 -0.60
N ASP A 117 -9.51 -9.55 -0.08
CA ASP A 117 -10.13 -10.86 0.12
C ASP A 117 -10.03 -11.38 1.57
N ILE A 118 -10.73 -12.48 1.86
CA ILE A 118 -10.89 -13.10 3.19
C ILE A 118 -9.54 -13.40 3.86
N VAL A 119 -8.51 -13.65 3.05
CA VAL A 119 -7.14 -13.91 3.50
C VAL A 119 -6.51 -12.73 4.25
N ASP A 120 -7.06 -11.53 4.10
CA ASP A 120 -6.61 -10.29 4.74
C ASP A 120 -7.32 -10.00 6.06
N LEU A 121 -8.50 -10.58 6.29
CA LEU A 121 -9.30 -10.35 7.49
C LEU A 121 -8.52 -10.51 8.80
N PRO A 122 -7.61 -11.51 8.96
CA PRO A 122 -6.82 -11.63 10.18
C PRO A 122 -5.94 -10.41 10.45
N VAL A 123 -5.38 -9.77 9.41
CA VAL A 123 -4.52 -8.59 9.55
C VAL A 123 -5.37 -7.32 9.69
N LEU A 124 -6.40 -7.17 8.86
CA LEU A 124 -7.31 -6.03 8.90
C LEU A 124 -7.94 -5.83 10.28
N ARG A 125 -8.33 -6.91 10.95
CA ARG A 125 -8.95 -6.85 12.29
C ARG A 125 -7.98 -6.49 13.42
N LEU A 126 -6.67 -6.63 13.19
CA LEU A 126 -5.63 -6.33 14.17
C LEU A 126 -5.13 -4.88 14.06
N CYS A 127 -5.11 -4.33 12.85
CA CYS A 127 -4.58 -3.00 12.56
C CYS A 127 -5.48 -1.86 13.06
N GLY A 128 -4.86 -0.73 13.38
CA GLY A 128 -5.55 0.49 13.84
C GLY A 128 -6.46 1.12 12.80
N LEU A 129 -6.10 0.98 11.53
CA LEU A 129 -6.92 1.35 10.38
C LEU A 129 -6.96 0.19 9.38
N ALA A 130 -8.18 -0.24 9.08
CA ALA A 130 -8.47 -1.33 8.15
C ALA A 130 -9.08 -0.72 6.90
N ILE A 131 -8.46 -0.96 5.74
CA ILE A 131 -8.87 -0.39 4.47
C ILE A 131 -9.20 -1.51 3.51
N ALA A 132 -10.36 -1.45 2.87
CA ALA A 132 -10.74 -2.37 1.80
C ALA A 132 -10.71 -1.65 0.45
N THR A 133 -10.31 -2.34 -0.61
CA THR A 133 -10.40 -1.79 -1.96
C THR A 133 -11.84 -1.78 -2.48
N ALA A 134 -12.13 -0.99 -3.52
CA ALA A 134 -13.47 -0.97 -4.11
C ALA A 134 -13.91 -2.33 -4.67
N ASN A 135 -13.00 -3.17 -5.16
CA ASN A 135 -13.25 -4.54 -5.64
C ASN A 135 -13.28 -5.59 -4.51
N ALA A 136 -13.01 -5.21 -3.27
CA ALA A 136 -12.93 -6.15 -2.15
C ALA A 136 -14.24 -6.93 -1.93
N ARG A 137 -14.09 -8.15 -1.43
CA ARG A 137 -15.22 -9.01 -1.05
C ARG A 137 -16.08 -8.35 0.03
N PRO A 138 -17.40 -8.60 0.07
CA PRO A 138 -18.30 -7.98 1.05
C PRO A 138 -17.85 -8.16 2.50
N GLN A 139 -17.28 -9.32 2.85
CA GLN A 139 -16.78 -9.63 4.18
C GLN A 139 -15.62 -8.71 4.60
N VAL A 140 -14.76 -8.36 3.65
CA VAL A 140 -13.61 -7.47 3.85
C VAL A 140 -14.09 -6.04 4.01
N LYS A 141 -15.01 -5.58 3.14
CA LYS A 141 -15.68 -4.28 3.27
C LYS A 141 -16.41 -4.11 4.60
N ALA A 142 -17.05 -5.17 5.10
CA ALA A 142 -17.73 -5.15 6.39
C ALA A 142 -16.77 -5.02 7.59
N ALA A 143 -15.53 -5.47 7.46
CA ALA A 143 -14.48 -5.32 8.48
C ALA A 143 -13.68 -4.02 8.33
N ALA A 144 -13.85 -3.28 7.24
CA ALA A 144 -13.06 -2.10 6.93
C ALA A 144 -13.62 -0.83 7.60
N HIS A 145 -12.70 0.02 8.03
CA HIS A 145 -12.99 1.36 8.52
C HIS A 145 -13.12 2.37 7.37
N TYR A 146 -12.42 2.11 6.26
CA TYR A 146 -12.46 2.91 5.04
C TYR A 146 -12.50 1.98 3.82
N ILE A 147 -13.27 2.36 2.79
CA ILE A 147 -13.27 1.68 1.49
C ILE A 147 -12.78 2.69 0.46
N THR A 148 -11.78 2.32 -0.32
CA THR A 148 -11.23 3.19 -1.37
C THR A 148 -12.26 3.39 -2.49
N PRO A 149 -12.32 4.57 -3.12
CA PRO A 149 -13.19 4.79 -4.27
C PRO A 149 -12.75 3.98 -5.50
N ASN A 150 -11.44 3.77 -5.71
CA ASN A 150 -10.93 3.00 -6.84
C ASN A 150 -10.68 1.53 -6.47
N PRO A 151 -10.76 0.60 -7.44
CA PRO A 151 -10.37 -0.79 -7.24
C PRO A 151 -8.83 -0.96 -7.27
N GLY A 152 -8.38 -2.12 -6.79
CA GLY A 152 -6.98 -2.51 -6.81
C GLY A 152 -6.38 -2.46 -8.21
N GLY A 153 -5.10 -2.07 -8.28
CA GLY A 153 -4.39 -1.86 -9.54
C GLY A 153 -4.87 -0.65 -10.35
N GLN A 154 -5.86 0.12 -9.86
CA GLN A 154 -6.39 1.32 -10.53
C GLN A 154 -6.34 2.57 -9.63
N GLY A 155 -5.45 2.59 -8.63
CA GLY A 155 -5.28 3.74 -7.74
C GLY A 155 -5.79 3.53 -6.32
N ALA A 156 -6.26 2.34 -5.93
CA ALA A 156 -6.69 2.08 -4.56
C ALA A 156 -5.55 2.29 -3.53
N GLY A 157 -4.32 1.95 -3.89
CA GLY A 157 -3.16 2.21 -3.03
C GLY A 157 -2.93 3.70 -2.85
N ARG A 158 -3.08 4.48 -3.93
CA ARG A 158 -3.06 5.94 -3.91
C ARG A 158 -4.18 6.52 -3.03
N ASP A 159 -5.40 6.05 -3.18
CA ASP A 159 -6.53 6.50 -2.37
C ASP A 159 -6.29 6.30 -0.87
N ALA A 160 -5.76 5.13 -0.49
CA ALA A 160 -5.43 4.83 0.90
C ALA A 160 -4.37 5.79 1.47
N ILE A 161 -3.35 6.10 0.66
CA ILE A 161 -2.29 7.05 1.04
C ILE A 161 -2.85 8.45 1.17
N ASP A 162 -3.57 8.95 0.16
CA ASP A 162 -4.13 10.30 0.18
C ASP A 162 -5.11 10.48 1.35
N PHE A 163 -5.90 9.46 1.67
CA PHE A 163 -6.77 9.47 2.85
C PHE A 163 -5.97 9.65 4.15
N ILE A 164 -4.88 8.90 4.32
CA ILE A 164 -4.04 8.99 5.52
C ILE A 164 -3.33 10.34 5.59
N LEU A 165 -2.70 10.78 4.50
CA LEU A 165 -1.96 12.05 4.47
C LEU A 165 -2.89 13.25 4.63
N THR A 166 -4.09 13.21 4.07
CA THR A 166 -5.12 14.25 4.28
C THR A 166 -5.52 14.30 5.75
N ALA A 167 -5.78 13.16 6.39
CA ALA A 167 -6.12 13.11 7.81
C ALA A 167 -5.00 13.66 8.71
N GLN A 168 -3.75 13.50 8.27
CA GLN A 168 -2.54 13.98 8.95
C GLN A 168 -2.18 15.44 8.60
N GLY A 169 -2.83 16.05 7.60
CA GLY A 169 -2.52 17.40 7.13
C GLY A 169 -1.19 17.51 6.38
N THR A 170 -0.70 16.41 5.78
CA THR A 170 0.61 16.34 5.12
C THR A 170 0.54 16.10 3.61
N LEU A 171 -0.66 15.96 3.03
CA LEU A 171 -0.81 15.67 1.60
C LEU A 171 -0.25 16.80 0.72
N ASP A 172 -0.67 18.04 0.95
CA ASP A 172 -0.19 19.19 0.17
C ASP A 172 1.33 19.36 0.29
N GLN A 173 1.89 19.16 1.49
CA GLN A 173 3.34 19.15 1.70
C GLN A 173 4.04 18.09 0.83
N ALA A 174 3.51 16.86 0.78
CA ALA A 174 4.09 15.79 -0.01
C ALA A 174 4.08 16.12 -1.51
N ILE A 175 3.00 16.73 -1.99
CA ILE A 175 2.85 17.17 -3.39
C ILE A 175 3.89 18.25 -3.71
N GLU A 176 3.99 19.30 -2.90
CA GLU A 176 4.95 20.39 -3.12
C GLU A 176 6.40 19.91 -3.09
N GLN A 177 6.76 19.03 -2.16
CA GLN A 177 8.10 18.43 -2.10
C GLN A 177 8.40 17.62 -3.37
N TYR A 178 7.45 16.81 -3.85
CA TYR A 178 7.62 16.03 -5.06
C TYR A 178 7.79 16.90 -6.31
N LEU A 179 7.02 17.99 -6.43
CA LEU A 179 7.13 18.94 -7.54
C LEU A 179 8.47 19.69 -7.52
N ALA A 180 8.97 20.03 -6.33
CA ALA A 180 10.28 20.67 -6.15
C ALA A 180 11.45 19.75 -6.55
N GLU A 181 11.38 18.45 -6.24
CA GLU A 181 12.38 17.46 -6.69
C GLU A 181 12.34 17.23 -8.21
N SER A 182 11.17 17.39 -8.82
CA SER A 182 10.94 17.12 -10.25
C SER A 182 11.22 18.31 -11.17
N THR A 183 11.41 19.51 -10.60
CA THR A 183 11.68 20.74 -11.36
C THR A 183 13.15 21.13 -11.20
N PRO A 184 14.00 20.99 -12.23
CA PRO A 184 15.34 21.55 -12.16
C PRO A 184 15.21 23.07 -12.07
N ILE A 185 15.78 23.68 -11.03
CA ILE A 185 15.97 25.12 -11.01
C ILE A 185 16.90 25.43 -12.19
N ALA A 186 16.36 25.97 -13.29
CA ALA A 186 17.17 26.66 -14.27
C ALA A 186 17.83 27.82 -13.53
N GLY A 187 19.10 27.66 -13.15
CA GLY A 187 19.88 28.75 -12.58
C GLY A 187 19.81 29.96 -13.53
N PRO A 188 19.81 31.20 -13.00
CA PRO A 188 19.77 32.37 -13.86
C PRO A 188 20.98 32.30 -14.80
N GLY A 189 20.71 32.20 -16.10
CA GLY A 189 21.76 32.23 -17.11
C GLY A 189 22.53 33.54 -16.97
N ASN A 190 23.84 33.44 -16.74
CA ASN A 190 24.73 34.58 -16.87
C ASN A 190 24.65 35.08 -18.32
N GLN A 191 24.09 36.29 -18.50
CA GLN A 191 24.40 37.16 -19.63
C GLN A 191 25.77 37.81 -19.39
#